data_AF-A0A252F4I6-F1
#
_entry.id   AF-A0A252F4I6-F1
#
_cell.length_a   1.000
_cell.length_b   1.000
_cell.length_c   1.000
_cell.angle_alpha   90.00
_cell.angle_beta   90.00
_cell.angle_gamma   90.00
#
_symmetry.space_group_name_H-M   'P 1'
#
loop_
_entity.id
_entity.type
_entity.pdbx_description
1 polymer ?
#
loop_
_entity_poly.entity_id
_entity_poly.type
_entity_poly.pdbx_seq_one_letter_code
_entity_poly.pdbx_strand_id
1 'polypeptide(L)'
;MNQSAEAFIERLQRHDIKYMENPQPDGSHYVAVELAGNDGSLYNVVMVFGADGTEFRIRIFQLGKVPKDRVRPMLRTLNEINEAYAWLRFYIDSDSEVAAAMDAVITPGTAARVCWEMLRRAFSVLDEVQAKIDGVLK
;
A
#
# COMPACT_ATOMS: atom_id res chain seq x y z
N MET A 1 -12.45 7.65 16.03
CA MET A 1 -11.25 7.75 15.18
C MET A 1 -10.11 8.25 16.06
N ASN A 2 -8.88 7.76 15.86
CA ASN A 2 -7.73 8.26 16.61
C ASN A 2 -7.15 9.53 15.94
N GLN A 3 -6.41 10.33 16.70
CA GLN A 3 -5.86 11.61 16.23
C GLN A 3 -4.92 11.46 15.02
N SER A 4 -4.21 10.34 14.91
CA SER A 4 -3.31 10.07 13.79
C SER A 4 -4.06 9.87 12.48
N ALA A 5 -5.18 9.14 12.50
CA ALA A 5 -6.06 8.94 11.36
C ALA A 5 -6.73 10.27 10.94
N GLU A 6 -7.23 11.04 11.91
CA GLU A 6 -7.80 12.39 11.69
C GLU A 6 -6.81 13.31 10.97
N ALA A 7 -5.59 13.44 11.51
CA ALA A 7 -4.57 14.32 10.94
C ALA A 7 -4.18 13.94 9.51
N PHE A 8 -4.17 12.63 9.19
CA PHE A 8 -3.90 12.17 7.84
C PHE A 8 -5.08 12.38 6.88
N ILE A 9 -6.31 12.14 7.32
CA ILE A 9 -7.53 12.40 6.54
C ILE A 9 -7.65 13.87 6.19
N GLU A 10 -7.42 14.78 7.13
CA GLU A 10 -7.40 16.23 6.85
C GLU A 10 -6.39 16.57 5.74
N ARG A 11 -5.25 15.87 5.71
CA ARG A 11 -4.25 16.06 4.66
C ARG A 11 -4.74 15.54 3.31
N LEU A 12 -5.40 14.38 3.25
CA LEU A 12 -6.02 13.88 2.01
C LEU A 12 -7.05 14.87 1.47
N GLN A 13 -7.91 15.41 2.35
CA GLN A 13 -8.91 16.41 2.01
C GLN A 13 -8.29 17.70 1.45
N ARG A 14 -7.22 18.21 2.08
CA ARG A 14 -6.48 19.40 1.58
C ARG A 14 -5.86 19.21 0.19
N HIS A 15 -5.67 17.97 -0.24
CA HIS A 15 -5.13 17.61 -1.55
C HIS A 15 -6.20 17.07 -2.50
N ASP A 16 -7.49 17.19 -2.17
CA ASP A 16 -8.63 16.71 -2.95
C ASP A 16 -8.54 15.22 -3.32
N ILE A 17 -7.89 14.41 -2.49
CA ILE A 17 -7.79 12.96 -2.69
C ILE A 17 -9.06 12.32 -2.15
N LYS A 18 -9.75 11.57 -3.01
CA LYS A 18 -10.91 10.76 -2.60
C LYS A 18 -10.46 9.56 -1.78
N TYR A 19 -11.20 9.28 -0.73
CA TYR A 19 -10.92 8.17 0.16
C TYR A 19 -12.23 7.58 0.72
N MET A 20 -12.15 6.35 1.22
CA MET A 20 -13.21 5.69 1.98
C MET A 20 -12.71 5.40 3.39
N GLU A 21 -13.56 5.60 4.38
CA GLU A 21 -13.25 5.29 5.77
C GLU A 21 -14.00 4.04 6.23
N ASN A 22 -13.37 3.23 7.06
CA ASN A 22 -13.99 2.07 7.67
C ASN A 22 -13.44 1.86 9.10
N PRO A 23 -14.10 2.43 10.12
CA PRO A 23 -13.79 2.16 11.52
C PRO A 23 -14.01 0.69 11.85
N GLN A 24 -13.09 0.07 12.59
CA GLN A 24 -13.19 -1.34 12.98
C GLN A 24 -13.65 -1.51 14.45
N PRO A 25 -14.30 -2.64 14.79
CA PRO A 25 -14.72 -2.92 16.17
C PRO A 25 -13.58 -2.99 17.19
N ASP A 26 -12.36 -3.31 16.74
CA ASP A 26 -11.16 -3.37 17.58
C ASP A 26 -10.53 -1.99 17.85
N GLY A 27 -11.17 -0.93 17.37
CA GLY A 27 -10.70 0.47 17.49
C GLY A 27 -9.72 0.90 16.41
N SER A 28 -9.23 -0.01 15.56
CA SER A 28 -8.43 0.36 14.40
C SER A 28 -9.26 1.11 13.36
N HIS A 29 -8.61 1.89 12.52
CA HIS A 29 -9.30 2.73 11.53
C HIS A 29 -8.69 2.53 10.15
N TYR A 30 -9.52 2.15 9.18
CA TYR A 30 -9.06 1.88 7.82
C TYR A 30 -9.43 3.05 6.93
N VAL A 31 -8.48 3.48 6.10
CA VAL A 31 -8.65 4.51 5.08
C VAL A 31 -8.21 3.91 3.76
N ALA A 32 -9.13 3.75 2.82
CA ALA A 32 -8.82 3.24 1.49
C ALA A 32 -8.77 4.38 0.48
N VAL A 33 -7.78 4.36 -0.41
CA VAL A 33 -7.70 5.24 -1.57
C VAL A 33 -7.49 4.40 -2.82
N GLU A 34 -8.05 4.86 -3.92
CA GLU A 34 -7.78 4.32 -5.25
C GLU A 34 -6.85 5.30 -5.97
N LEU A 35 -5.74 4.80 -6.49
CA LEU A 35 -4.76 5.60 -7.22
C LEU A 35 -4.64 5.11 -8.65
N ALA A 36 -4.67 6.02 -9.61
CA ALA A 36 -4.44 5.71 -11.02
C ALA A 36 -2.93 5.74 -11.32
N GLY A 37 -2.40 4.62 -11.82
CA GLY A 37 -1.08 4.53 -12.43
C GLY A 37 -1.02 5.22 -13.79
N ASN A 38 0.19 5.41 -14.31
CA ASN A 38 0.40 6.11 -15.58
C ASN A 38 -0.19 5.39 -16.81
N ASP A 39 -0.38 4.07 -16.72
CA ASP A 39 -0.98 3.24 -17.76
C ASP A 39 -2.51 3.09 -17.63
N GLY A 40 -3.11 3.74 -16.61
CA GLY A 40 -4.54 3.64 -16.30
C GLY A 40 -4.89 2.49 -15.35
N SER A 41 -3.91 1.71 -14.87
CA SER A 41 -4.11 0.72 -13.81
C SER A 41 -4.61 1.41 -12.53
N LEU A 42 -5.54 0.78 -11.82
CA LEU A 42 -6.06 1.29 -10.55
C LEU A 42 -5.49 0.47 -9.40
N TYR A 43 -4.81 1.14 -8.49
CA TYR A 43 -4.22 0.53 -7.29
C TYR A 43 -5.10 0.78 -6.08
N ASN A 44 -5.59 -0.31 -5.50
CA ASN A 44 -6.35 -0.27 -4.24
C ASN A 44 -5.38 -0.24 -3.06
N VAL A 45 -5.28 0.93 -2.42
CA VAL A 45 -4.37 1.15 -1.29
C VAL A 45 -5.17 1.27 -0.01
N VAL A 46 -5.00 0.29 0.88
CA VAL A 46 -5.62 0.29 2.21
C VAL A 46 -4.59 0.75 3.23
N MET A 47 -4.94 1.80 3.97
CA MET A 47 -4.12 2.38 5.02
C MET A 47 -4.78 2.09 6.36
N VAL A 48 -4.05 1.45 7.25
CA VAL A 48 -4.57 0.94 8.53
C VAL A 48 -3.88 1.68 9.66
N PHE A 49 -4.67 2.36 10.48
CA PHE A 49 -4.23 2.96 11.73
C PHE A 49 -4.55 2.02 12.88
N GLY A 50 -3.55 1.72 13.71
CA GLY A 50 -3.75 0.96 14.96
C GLY A 50 -4.71 1.67 15.91
N ALA A 51 -5.32 0.93 16.83
CA ALA A 51 -6.36 1.47 17.72
C ALA A 51 -5.89 2.65 18.58
N ASP A 52 -4.63 2.63 19.00
CA ASP A 52 -3.99 3.68 19.79
C ASP A 52 -3.40 4.83 18.93
N GLY A 53 -3.43 4.70 17.60
CA GLY A 53 -2.86 5.66 16.67
C GLY A 53 -1.34 5.71 16.63
N THR A 54 -0.63 4.70 17.16
CA THR A 54 0.84 4.65 17.16
C THR A 54 1.42 3.76 16.05
N GLU A 55 0.59 2.95 15.43
CA GLU A 55 0.96 2.11 14.29
C GLU A 55 0.23 2.54 13.01
N PHE A 56 0.95 2.47 11.89
CA PHE A 56 0.41 2.72 10.57
C PHE A 56 0.89 1.68 9.57
N ARG A 57 0.00 1.21 8.70
CA ARG A 57 0.29 0.18 7.72
C ARG A 57 -0.32 0.54 6.37
N ILE A 58 0.42 0.36 5.29
CA ILE A 58 -0.09 0.37 3.92
C ILE A 58 -0.16 -1.06 3.42
N ARG A 59 -1.28 -1.43 2.81
CA ARG A 59 -1.48 -2.68 2.09
C ARG A 59 -2.01 -2.37 0.70
N ILE A 60 -1.40 -2.99 -0.30
CA ILE A 60 -1.77 -2.88 -1.70
C ILE A 60 -2.01 -4.30 -2.19
N PHE A 61 -3.20 -4.54 -2.71
CA PHE A 61 -3.66 -5.87 -3.09
C PHE A 61 -3.84 -5.96 -4.60
N GLN A 62 -4.01 -7.18 -5.11
CA GLN A 62 -4.45 -7.44 -6.49
C GLN A 62 -3.50 -6.87 -7.57
N LEU A 63 -2.19 -6.86 -7.33
CA LEU A 63 -1.21 -6.42 -8.35
C LEU A 63 -1.01 -7.46 -9.47
N GLY A 64 -1.58 -8.66 -9.32
CA GLY A 64 -1.61 -9.68 -10.36
C GLY A 64 -1.78 -11.08 -9.80
N LYS A 65 -2.68 -11.88 -10.40
CA LYS A 65 -2.86 -13.29 -10.04
C LYS A 65 -1.68 -14.09 -10.59
N VAL A 66 -1.04 -14.90 -9.75
CA VAL A 66 0.14 -15.69 -10.11
C VAL A 66 -0.28 -17.14 -10.38
N PRO A 67 -0.21 -17.62 -11.64
CA PRO A 67 -0.39 -19.02 -11.97
C PRO A 67 0.65 -19.91 -11.28
N LYS A 68 0.29 -21.16 -10.98
CA LYS A 68 1.18 -22.11 -10.27
C LYS A 68 2.53 -22.31 -10.98
N ASP A 69 2.55 -22.33 -12.30
CA ASP A 69 3.75 -22.45 -13.14
C ASP A 69 4.61 -21.18 -13.15
N ARG A 70 4.06 -20.03 -12.75
CA ARG A 70 4.74 -18.73 -12.69
C ARG A 70 5.19 -18.32 -11.30
N VAL A 71 4.90 -19.11 -10.25
CA VAL A 71 5.31 -18.79 -8.86
C VAL A 71 6.82 -18.61 -8.74
N ARG A 72 7.63 -19.53 -9.28
CA ARG A 72 9.10 -19.44 -9.20
C ARG A 72 9.68 -18.20 -9.90
N PRO A 73 9.36 -17.91 -11.18
CA PRO A 73 9.85 -16.70 -11.83
C PRO A 73 9.31 -15.42 -11.16
N MET A 74 8.08 -15.46 -10.64
CA MET A 74 7.53 -14.33 -9.89
C MET A 74 8.33 -14.07 -8.61
N LEU A 75 8.58 -15.09 -7.78
CA LEU A 75 9.37 -14.93 -6.55
C LEU A 75 10.78 -14.37 -6.81
N ARG A 76 11.43 -14.77 -7.91
CA ARG A 76 12.70 -14.18 -8.34
C ARG A 76 12.55 -12.69 -8.62
N THR A 77 11.56 -12.33 -9.43
CA THR A 77 11.28 -10.93 -9.82
C THR A 77 10.94 -10.08 -8.59
N LEU A 78 10.12 -10.58 -7.67
CA LEU A 78 9.79 -9.87 -6.43
C LEU A 78 11.01 -9.69 -5.52
N ASN A 79 11.93 -10.66 -5.48
CA ASN A 79 13.18 -10.52 -4.73
C ASN A 79 14.06 -9.40 -5.30
N GLU A 80 14.20 -9.33 -6.63
CA GLU A 80 14.93 -8.25 -7.31
C GLU A 80 14.28 -6.87 -7.07
N ILE A 81 12.94 -6.82 -7.09
CA ILE A 81 12.19 -5.60 -6.75
C ILE A 81 12.45 -5.18 -5.29
N ASN A 82 12.40 -6.12 -4.34
CA ASN A 82 12.62 -5.84 -2.92
C ASN A 82 14.07 -5.42 -2.63
N GLU A 83 15.05 -5.90 -3.40
CA GLU A 83 16.43 -5.43 -3.34
C GLU A 83 16.55 -3.97 -3.79
N ALA A 84 15.84 -3.58 -4.85
CA ALA A 84 15.85 -2.23 -5.39
C ALA A 84 15.05 -1.22 -4.54
N TYR A 85 13.93 -1.66 -3.93
CA TYR A 85 12.97 -0.80 -3.26
C TYR A 85 12.75 -1.18 -1.79
N ALA A 86 13.68 -0.76 -0.93
CA ALA A 86 13.70 -1.17 0.48
C ALA A 86 12.47 -0.76 1.33
N TRP A 87 11.67 0.22 0.89
CA TRP A 87 10.57 0.76 1.70
C TRP A 87 9.25 0.01 1.51
N LEU A 88 9.05 -0.66 0.37
CA LEU A 88 7.81 -1.35 0.01
C LEU A 88 8.12 -2.82 -0.26
N ARG A 89 7.63 -3.71 0.60
CA ARG A 89 7.85 -5.15 0.43
C ARG A 89 6.80 -5.73 -0.51
N PHE A 90 7.22 -6.51 -1.48
CA PHE A 90 6.36 -7.25 -2.40
C PHE A 90 6.45 -8.75 -2.13
N TYR A 91 5.31 -9.42 -2.17
CA TYR A 91 5.19 -10.86 -1.90
C TYR A 91 3.99 -11.46 -2.62
N ILE A 92 3.94 -12.79 -2.69
CA ILE A 92 2.75 -13.53 -3.11
C ILE A 92 1.96 -13.86 -1.84
N ASP A 93 0.70 -13.46 -1.78
CA ASP A 93 -0.19 -13.71 -0.64
C ASP A 93 -0.81 -15.12 -0.66
N SER A 94 -1.66 -15.40 0.32
CA SER A 94 -2.36 -16.70 0.45
C SER A 94 -3.32 -16.99 -0.70
N ASP A 95 -3.78 -15.96 -1.41
CA ASP A 95 -4.66 -16.09 -2.56
C ASP A 95 -3.86 -16.22 -3.87
N SER A 96 -2.54 -16.40 -3.80
CA SER A 96 -1.66 -16.45 -4.98
C SER A 96 -1.67 -15.15 -5.78
N GLU A 97 -1.85 -14.01 -5.12
CA GLU A 97 -1.79 -12.68 -5.75
C GLU A 97 -0.53 -11.95 -5.31
N VAL A 98 0.02 -11.14 -6.21
CA VAL A 98 1.07 -10.20 -5.81
C VAL A 98 0.44 -9.10 -4.97
N ALA A 99 1.01 -8.90 -3.79
CA ALA A 99 0.63 -7.85 -2.85
C ALA A 99 1.86 -7.07 -2.41
N ALA A 100 1.63 -5.85 -1.93
CA ALA A 100 2.67 -4.99 -1.40
C ALA A 100 2.31 -4.42 -0.03
N ALA A 101 3.31 -4.19 0.80
CA ALA A 101 3.09 -3.69 2.16
C ALA A 101 4.20 -2.75 2.65
N MET A 102 3.80 -1.78 3.47
CA MET A 102 4.71 -0.94 4.26
C MET A 102 4.15 -0.81 5.67
N ASP A 103 5.02 -0.73 6.66
CA ASP A 103 4.63 -0.56 8.06
C ASP A 103 5.49 0.54 8.69
N ALA A 104 4.90 1.31 9.61
CA ALA A 104 5.60 2.36 10.32
C ALA A 104 5.03 2.56 11.72
N VAL A 105 5.90 3.00 12.62
CA VAL A 105 5.51 3.60 13.90
C VAL A 105 5.32 5.09 13.68
N ILE A 106 4.23 5.61 14.22
CA ILE A 106 3.83 7.01 14.12
C ILE A 106 3.45 7.54 15.50
N THR A 107 3.28 8.85 15.57
CA THR A 107 2.67 9.55 16.71
C THR A 107 1.67 10.55 16.18
N PRO A 108 0.72 11.05 17.00
CA PRO A 108 -0.22 12.08 16.54
C PRO A 108 0.48 13.29 15.89
N GLY A 109 1.64 13.71 16.41
CA GLY A 109 2.41 14.83 15.86
C GLY A 109 3.19 14.53 14.57
N THR A 110 3.35 13.25 14.18
CA THR A 110 4.11 12.85 12.98
C THR A 110 3.27 12.15 11.93
N ALA A 111 2.08 11.66 12.28
CA ALA A 111 1.20 10.83 11.45
C ALA A 111 0.97 11.42 10.07
N ALA A 112 0.46 12.66 9.99
CA ALA A 112 0.16 13.31 8.71
C ALA A 112 1.38 13.42 7.78
N ARG A 113 2.60 13.56 8.31
CA ARG A 113 3.82 13.61 7.52
C ARG A 113 4.26 12.21 7.08
N VAL A 114 4.38 11.29 8.02
CA VAL A 114 4.89 9.94 7.76
C VAL A 114 3.95 9.17 6.82
N CYS A 115 2.65 9.16 7.10
CA CYS A 115 1.67 8.45 6.27
C CYS A 115 1.65 8.98 4.83
N TRP A 116 1.71 10.30 4.65
CA TRP A 116 1.77 10.93 3.32
C TRP A 116 3.03 10.55 2.55
N GLU A 117 4.17 10.59 3.23
CA GLU A 117 5.46 10.26 2.66
C GLU A 117 5.58 8.78 2.30
N MET A 118 4.91 7.90 3.05
CA MET A 118 4.77 6.48 2.69
C MET A 118 3.87 6.30 1.46
N LEU A 119 2.70 6.96 1.43
CA LEU A 119 1.78 6.87 0.29
C LEU A 119 2.44 7.34 -1.02
N ARG A 120 3.17 8.47 -0.98
CA ARG A 120 3.92 8.97 -2.14
C ARG A 120 5.02 8.02 -2.60
N ARG A 121 5.77 7.42 -1.67
CA ARG A 121 6.82 6.45 -2.00
C ARG A 121 6.23 5.19 -2.61
N ALA A 122 5.15 4.68 -2.04
CA ALA A 122 4.43 3.54 -2.60
C ALA A 122 4.05 3.83 -4.06
N PHE A 123 3.39 4.95 -4.30
CA PHE A 123 2.97 5.33 -5.66
C PHE A 123 4.16 5.51 -6.62
N SER A 124 5.27 6.09 -6.17
CA SER A 124 6.43 6.37 -7.03
C SER A 124 7.09 5.13 -7.64
N VAL A 125 6.80 3.93 -7.14
CA VAL A 125 7.40 2.68 -7.62
C VAL A 125 6.37 1.73 -8.27
N LEU A 126 5.06 1.99 -8.09
CA LEU A 126 4.02 1.04 -8.50
C LEU A 126 4.01 0.79 -10.01
N ASP A 127 4.09 1.83 -10.85
CA ASP A 127 4.05 1.66 -12.30
C ASP A 127 5.21 0.80 -12.82
N GLU A 128 6.43 1.06 -12.34
CA GLU A 128 7.62 0.29 -12.75
C GLU A 128 7.50 -1.17 -12.28
N VAL A 129 7.03 -1.37 -11.05
CA VAL A 129 6.84 -2.71 -10.50
C VAL A 129 5.73 -3.46 -11.21
N GLN A 130 4.61 -2.79 -11.53
CA GLN A 130 3.50 -3.37 -12.27
C GLN A 130 3.97 -3.89 -13.64
N ALA A 131 4.76 -3.09 -14.37
CA ALA A 131 5.32 -3.52 -15.66
C ALA A 131 6.20 -4.78 -15.54
N LYS A 132 6.98 -4.92 -14.46
CA LYS A 132 7.80 -6.12 -14.19
C LYS A 132 6.92 -7.33 -13.85
N ILE A 133 5.89 -7.14 -13.02
CA ILE A 133 4.92 -8.18 -12.67
C ILE A 133 4.22 -8.69 -13.93
N ASP A 134 3.69 -7.79 -14.75
CA ASP A 134 2.98 -8.12 -16.00
C ASP A 134 3.90 -8.85 -17.00
N GLY A 135 5.20 -8.52 -17.01
CA GLY A 135 6.21 -9.21 -17.81
C GLY A 135 6.33 -10.70 -17.47
N VAL A 136 6.13 -11.09 -16.21
CA VAL A 136 6.18 -12.49 -15.75
C VAL A 136 4.86 -13.22 -16.02
N LEU A 137 3.74 -12.49 -16.00
CA LEU A 137 2.39 -13.02 -16.18
C LEU A 137 2.03 -13.30 -17.64
N LYS A 138 2.77 -12.72 -18.60
CA LYS A 138 2.70 -13.05 -20.03
C LYS A 138 3.26 -14.46 -20.32
#